data_AF-A0A937P9R8-F1
#
_entry.id   AF-A0A937P9R8-F1
#
_cell.length_a   1.000
_cell.length_b   1.000
_cell.length_c   1.000
_cell.angle_alpha   90.00
_cell.angle_beta   90.00
_cell.angle_gamma   90.00
#
_symmetry.space_group_name_H-M   'P 1'
#
loop_
_entity.id
_entity.type
_entity.pdbx_description
1 polymer ?
#
loop_
_entity_poly.entity_id
_entity_poly.type
_entity_poly.pdbx_seq_one_letter_code
_entity_poly.pdbx_strand_id
1 'polypeptide(L)' 'DWSYIPGGVSSGTGLIRPDFPELLDFPYLWQQQEYCIGGPATNFVFLVLAADQLTGN' A
#
# COMPACT_ATOMS: atom_id res chain seq x y z
N ASP A 1 10.67 -0.18 -13.50
CA ASP A 1 11.23 1.15 -13.21
C ASP A 1 11.48 1.18 -11.70
N TRP A 2 12.74 1.33 -11.25
CA TRP A 2 13.12 1.27 -9.82
C TRP A 2 12.84 2.62 -9.14
N SER A 3 11.76 3.27 -9.59
CA SER A 3 11.41 4.63 -9.26
C SER A 3 10.17 4.64 -8.38
N TYR A 4 10.00 5.73 -7.64
CA TYR A 4 8.89 5.95 -6.74
C TYR A 4 8.05 7.13 -7.25
N ILE A 5 6.74 6.93 -7.37
CA ILE A 5 5.78 8.00 -7.65
C ILE A 5 5.18 8.45 -6.30
N PRO A 6 5.38 9.71 -5.89
CA PRO A 6 4.77 10.24 -4.67
C PRO A 6 3.25 10.11 -4.69
N GLY A 7 2.70 9.58 -3.60
CA GLY A 7 1.24 9.40 -3.42
C GLY A 7 0.66 8.12 -4.02
N GLY A 8 1.48 7.28 -4.65
CA GLY A 8 1.03 5.94 -5.06
C GLY A 8 0.84 5.02 -3.85
N VAL A 9 -0.12 4.10 -3.96
CA VAL A 9 -0.43 3.11 -2.91
C VAL A 9 0.11 1.75 -3.33
N SER A 10 0.95 1.18 -2.47
CA SER A 10 1.54 -0.14 -2.68
C SER A 10 0.61 -1.25 -2.17
N SER A 11 0.70 -2.44 -2.76
CA SER A 11 -0.07 -3.63 -2.34
C SER A 11 0.22 -4.02 -0.88
N GLY A 12 1.47 -3.88 -0.44
CA GLY A 12 1.91 -4.09 0.93
C GLY A 12 2.29 -5.53 1.26
N THR A 13 2.31 -5.83 2.55
CA THR A 13 2.76 -7.10 3.12
C THR A 13 1.93 -8.29 2.62
N GLY A 14 2.61 -9.27 2.02
CA GLY A 14 2.00 -10.54 1.63
C GLY A 14 2.13 -11.59 2.73
N LEU A 15 1.09 -12.41 2.93
CA LEU A 15 1.16 -13.60 3.77
C LEU A 15 1.43 -14.83 2.89
N ILE A 16 2.67 -15.31 2.90
CA ILE A 16 3.09 -16.47 2.11
C ILE A 16 3.64 -17.52 3.08
N ARG A 17 3.05 -18.72 3.06
CA ARG A 17 3.53 -19.84 3.88
C ARG A 17 4.96 -20.23 3.45
N PRO A 18 5.82 -20.69 4.36
CA PRO A 18 5.61 -20.88 5.80
C PRO A 18 5.86 -19.62 6.65
N ASP A 19 6.16 -18.48 6.01
CA ASP A 19 6.69 -17.29 6.66
C ASP A 19 5.59 -16.38 7.24
N PHE A 20 6.00 -15.48 8.13
CA PHE A 20 5.14 -14.45 8.71
C PHE A 20 4.77 -13.39 7.66
N PRO A 21 3.69 -12.60 7.89
CA PRO A 21 3.39 -11.47 7.03
C PRO A 21 4.49 -10.41 7.18
N GLU A 22 5.41 -10.36 6.22
CA GLU A 22 6.55 -9.45 6.17
C GLU A 22 6.56 -8.63 4.87
N LEU A 23 6.96 -7.36 4.98
CA LEU A 23 7.22 -6.51 3.82
C LEU A 23 8.71 -6.64 3.46
N LEU A 24 9.01 -7.29 2.33
CA LEU A 24 10.39 -7.51 1.90
C LEU A 24 10.92 -6.33 1.07
N ASP A 25 12.25 -6.19 1.08
CA ASP A 25 12.95 -5.26 0.21
C ASP A 25 12.87 -5.73 -1.25
N PHE A 26 12.50 -4.79 -2.14
CA PHE A 26 12.50 -5.00 -3.58
C PHE A 26 13.90 -5.46 -4.08
N PRO A 27 14.03 -6.42 -5.02
CA PRO A 27 13.01 -6.95 -5.95
C PRO A 27 12.38 -8.30 -5.56
N TYR A 28 12.60 -8.79 -4.33
CA TYR A 28 11.96 -10.02 -3.87
C TYR A 28 10.45 -9.79 -3.72
N LEU A 29 9.63 -10.78 -4.11
CA LEU A 29 8.16 -10.70 -4.08
C LEU A 29 7.62 -9.37 -4.61
N TRP A 30 8.01 -9.01 -5.84
CA TRP A 30 7.68 -7.75 -6.52
C TRP A 30 6.23 -7.27 -6.35
N GLN A 31 5.26 -8.21 -6.26
CA GLN A 31 3.84 -7.90 -6.04
C GLN A 31 3.55 -7.14 -4.73
N GLN A 32 4.45 -7.16 -3.74
CA GLN A 32 4.29 -6.44 -2.48
C GLN A 32 4.54 -4.94 -2.64
N GLN A 33 5.48 -4.55 -3.51
CA GLN A 33 5.84 -3.15 -3.72
C GLN A 33 5.19 -2.52 -4.96
N GLU A 34 4.50 -3.30 -5.79
CA GLU A 34 3.81 -2.79 -6.97
C GLU A 34 2.68 -1.80 -6.60
N TYR A 35 2.63 -0.68 -7.31
CA TYR A 35 1.55 0.29 -7.21
C TYR A 35 0.24 -0.28 -7.74
N CYS A 36 -0.77 -0.30 -6.90
CA CYS A 36 -2.09 -0.80 -7.26
C CYS A 36 -3.10 0.36 -7.30
N ILE A 37 -3.77 0.51 -8.45
CA ILE A 37 -4.92 1.42 -8.59
C ILE A 37 -6.18 0.55 -8.50
N GLY A 38 -6.81 0.52 -7.32
CA GLY A 38 -7.96 -0.33 -7.03
C GLY A 38 -8.44 -0.17 -5.60
N GLY A 39 -9.13 -1.18 -5.07
CA GLY A 39 -9.69 -1.19 -3.70
C GLY A 39 -8.79 -0.59 -2.61
N PRO A 40 -7.52 -1.00 -2.43
CA PRO A 40 -6.66 -0.44 -1.39
C PRO A 40 -6.39 1.05 -1.57
N ALA A 41 -6.15 1.52 -2.81
CA ALA A 41 -5.95 2.93 -3.09
C ALA A 41 -7.21 3.77 -2.83
N THR A 42 -8.36 3.30 -3.29
CA THR A 42 -9.66 3.98 -3.06
C THR A 42 -10.01 4.02 -1.57
N ASN A 43 -9.81 2.91 -0.86
CA ASN A 43 -10.09 2.84 0.58
C ASN A 43 -9.17 3.77 1.36
N PHE A 44 -7.88 3.84 1.02
CA PHE A 44 -6.94 4.76 1.66
C PHE A 44 -7.40 6.20 1.52
N VAL A 45 -7.73 6.64 0.30
CA VAL A 45 -8.23 8.00 0.06
C VAL A 45 -9.52 8.26 0.85
N PHE A 46 -10.46 7.32 0.84
CA PHE A 46 -11.72 7.47 1.56
C PHE A 46 -11.51 7.60 3.08
N LEU A 47 -10.65 6.76 3.66
CA LEU A 47 -10.34 6.80 5.08
C LEU A 47 -9.62 8.08 5.49
N VAL A 48 -8.69 8.58 4.66
CA VAL A 48 -8.00 9.85 4.91
C VAL A 48 -9.00 11.01 4.92
N LEU A 49 -9.90 11.07 3.93
CA LEU A 49 -10.93 12.12 3.87
C LEU A 49 -11.90 12.06 5.07
N ALA A 50 -12.29 10.85 5.49
CA ALA A 50 -13.15 10.67 6.66
C ALA A 50 -12.42 11.07 7.96
N ALA A 51 -11.14 10.73 8.10
CA ALA A 51 -10.32 11.12 9.24
C ALA A 51 -10.16 12.65 9.29
N ASP A 52 -9.87 13.29 8.16
CA ASP A 52 -9.75 14.74 8.03
C ASP A 52 -11.01 15.46 8.51
N GLN A 53 -12.18 15.02 8.03
CA GLN A 53 -13.49 15.52 8.45
C GLN A 53 -13.73 15.34 9.96
N LEU A 54 -13.29 14.23 10.55
CA LEU A 54 -13.44 13.95 11.98
C LEU A 54 -12.50 14.82 12.83
N THR A 55 -11.28 15.06 12.35
CA THR A 55 -10.26 15.80 13.08
C THR A 55 -10.32 17.32 12.89
N GLY A 56 -11.10 17.80 11.92
CA GLY A 56 -11.43 19.22 11.75
C GLY A 56 -10.26 20.10 11.32
N ASN A 57 -9.43 19.62 10.40
CA ASN A 57 -8.54 20.50 9.63
C ASN A 57 -9.29 21.20 8.50
#